data_AF-A0A9L0JRR4-F1
#
_entry.id   AF-A0A9L0JRR4-F1
#
_cell.length_a   1.000
_cell.length_b   1.000
_cell.length_c   1.000
_cell.angle_alpha   90.00
_cell.angle_beta   90.00
_cell.angle_gamma   90.00
#
_symmetry.space_group_name_H-M   'P 1'
#
loop_
_entity.id
_entity.type
_entity.pdbx_description
1 polymer ?
#
loop_
_entity_poly.entity_id
_entity_poly.type
_entity_poly.pdbx_seq_one_letter_code
_entity_poly.pdbx_strand_id
1 'polypeptide(L)'
;MSSPEIASLSWGQMKVQGSTKTYKDCKVWPGGSRAWDWRETGTEVPPSTVEYLKKQGIDVRVLQTEQAVKEYNALVAQGVRVGGVFHSTC
;
A
#
# COMPACT_ATOMS: atom_id res chain seq x y z
N MET A 1 11.42 -10.77 -7.62
CA MET A 1 11.48 -9.85 -6.46
C MET A 1 10.20 -10.00 -5.66
N SER A 2 10.31 -10.14 -4.34
CA SER A 2 9.19 -10.23 -3.39
C SER A 2 8.65 -8.86 -3.02
N SER A 3 7.42 -8.82 -2.51
CA SER A 3 6.84 -7.62 -1.91
C SER A 3 7.42 -7.40 -0.51
N PRO A 4 7.84 -6.17 -0.15
CA PRO A 4 8.39 -5.90 1.18
C PRO A 4 7.29 -5.85 2.23
N GLU A 5 7.58 -6.27 3.45
CA GLU A 5 6.64 -6.16 4.59
C GLU A 5 6.53 -4.71 5.09
N ILE A 6 5.34 -4.31 5.54
CA ILE A 6 5.15 -3.07 6.30
C ILE A 6 5.49 -3.37 7.76
N ALA A 7 6.66 -2.89 8.20
CA ALA A 7 7.22 -3.19 9.51
C ALA A 7 6.51 -2.48 10.67
N SER A 8 5.96 -1.27 10.42
CA SER A 8 5.18 -0.55 11.42
C SER A 8 4.27 0.49 10.79
N LEU A 9 3.11 0.71 11.40
CA LEU A 9 2.15 1.77 11.10
C LEU A 9 1.81 2.53 12.40
N SER A 10 1.88 3.85 12.34
CA SER A 10 1.30 4.76 13.33
C SER A 10 0.82 6.03 12.65
N TRP A 11 0.13 6.91 13.39
CA TRP A 11 -0.44 8.13 12.81
C TRP A 11 0.63 9.00 12.13
N GLY A 12 0.52 9.17 10.81
CA GLY A 12 1.48 9.96 10.02
C GLY A 12 2.86 9.31 9.85
N GLN A 13 3.02 8.02 10.17
CA GLN A 13 4.30 7.33 10.09
C GLN A 13 4.17 5.86 9.67
N MET A 14 4.94 5.48 8.64
CA MET A 14 5.02 4.12 8.12
C MET A 14 6.48 3.72 7.87
N LYS A 15 6.82 2.47 8.17
CA LYS A 15 8.13 1.88 7.86
C LYS A 15 7.94 0.62 7.04
N VAL A 16 8.79 0.44 6.03
CA VAL A 16 8.77 -0.71 5.13
C VAL A 16 10.10 -1.43 5.25
N GLN A 17 10.07 -2.75 5.36
CA GLN A 17 11.27 -3.57 5.49
C GLN A 17 12.19 -3.38 4.27
N GLY A 18 13.48 -3.21 4.51
CA GLY A 18 14.47 -2.95 3.46
C GLY A 18 14.54 -1.48 3.01
N SER A 19 13.65 -0.61 3.49
CA SER A 19 13.78 0.84 3.32
C SER A 19 14.41 1.48 4.55
N THR A 20 15.37 2.39 4.33
CA THR A 20 15.93 3.25 5.39
C THR A 20 15.04 4.46 5.68
N LYS A 21 14.01 4.69 4.86
CA LYS A 21 13.12 5.85 4.98
C LYS A 21 11.93 5.53 5.86
N THR A 22 11.59 6.51 6.69
CA THR A 22 10.27 6.57 7.31
C THR A 22 9.37 7.39 6.41
N TYR A 23 8.21 6.85 6.05
CA TYR A 23 7.22 7.51 5.21
C TYR A 23 6.12 8.11 6.07
N LYS A 24 5.47 9.16 5.59
CA LYS A 24 4.13 9.50 6.08
C LYS A 24 3.14 8.53 5.42
N ASP A 25 2.99 8.68 4.11
CA ASP A 25 2.18 7.82 3.26
C ASP A 25 3.08 7.15 2.22
N CYS A 26 2.74 5.93 1.79
CA CYS A 26 3.60 5.18 0.89
C CYS A 26 2.86 4.34 -0.15
N LYS A 27 3.57 4.10 -1.25
CA LYS A 27 3.28 3.09 -2.26
C LYS A 27 4.30 1.96 -2.10
N VAL A 28 3.86 0.72 -2.15
CA VAL A 28 4.68 -0.49 -2.06
C VAL A 28 4.34 -1.45 -3.20
N TRP A 29 5.33 -2.19 -3.69
CA TRP A 29 5.17 -3.16 -4.78
C TRP A 29 6.29 -4.21 -4.71
N PRO A 30 6.20 -5.32 -5.49
CA PRO A 30 7.26 -6.30 -5.55
C PRO A 30 8.60 -5.65 -5.95
N GLY A 31 9.56 -5.64 -5.02
CA GLY A 31 10.88 -5.05 -5.20
C GLY A 31 11.09 -3.64 -4.66
N GLY A 32 10.09 -2.98 -4.04
CA GLY A 32 10.38 -1.69 -3.40
C GLY A 32 9.19 -0.90 -2.86
N SER A 33 9.51 0.33 -2.44
CA SER A 33 8.58 1.29 -1.86
C SER A 33 8.96 2.74 -2.16
N ARG A 34 7.97 3.63 -2.21
CA ARG A 34 8.16 5.08 -2.39
C ARG A 34 7.17 5.87 -1.55
N ALA A 35 7.55 7.08 -1.15
CA ALA A 35 6.62 8.04 -0.56
C ALA A 35 5.46 8.34 -1.52
N TRP A 36 4.27 8.52 -0.96
CA TRP A 36 3.11 9.04 -1.67
C TRP A 36 2.79 10.44 -1.18
N ASP A 37 2.70 11.40 -2.09
CA ASP A 37 2.11 12.70 -1.81
C ASP A 37 0.67 12.72 -2.33
N TRP A 38 -0.30 12.61 -1.42
CA TRP A 38 -1.72 12.65 -1.77
C TRP A 38 -2.17 14.04 -2.22
N ARG A 39 -1.39 15.11 -1.97
CA ARG A 39 -1.75 16.46 -2.43
C ARG A 39 -1.76 16.57 -3.96
N GLU A 40 -1.07 15.64 -4.64
CA GLU A 40 -1.05 15.57 -6.09
C GLU A 40 -2.37 15.01 -6.68
N THR A 41 -3.01 14.06 -6.00
CA THR A 41 -4.09 13.24 -6.60
C THR A 41 -5.29 12.99 -5.69
N GLY A 42 -5.30 13.51 -4.47
CA GLY A 42 -6.28 13.18 -3.44
C GLY A 42 -6.08 11.79 -2.82
N THR A 43 -6.90 11.50 -1.80
CA THR A 43 -6.96 10.20 -1.10
C THR A 43 -8.20 9.38 -1.48
N GLU A 44 -9.13 9.97 -2.22
CA GLU A 44 -10.32 9.27 -2.70
C GLU A 44 -9.94 8.14 -3.66
N VAL A 45 -10.75 7.07 -3.65
CA VAL A 45 -10.60 5.94 -4.57
C VAL A 45 -11.79 5.96 -5.54
N PRO A 46 -11.66 6.59 -6.71
CA PRO A 46 -12.73 6.61 -7.70
C PRO A 46 -13.12 5.18 -8.12
N PRO A 47 -14.42 4.89 -8.34
CA PRO A 47 -14.86 3.60 -8.86
C PRO A 47 -14.17 3.22 -10.17
N SER A 48 -13.91 4.20 -11.05
CA SER A 48 -13.19 4.02 -12.30
C SER A 48 -11.77 3.47 -12.12
N THR A 49 -11.08 3.85 -11.04
CA THR A 49 -9.75 3.31 -10.70
C THR A 49 -9.83 1.83 -10.35
N VAL A 50 -10.84 1.44 -9.56
CA VAL A 50 -11.05 0.03 -9.19
C VAL A 50 -11.42 -0.81 -10.42
N GLU A 51 -12.31 -0.30 -11.27
CA GLU A 51 -12.70 -0.97 -12.52
C GLU A 51 -11.53 -1.12 -13.48
N TYR A 52 -10.71 -0.07 -13.63
CA TYR A 52 -9.50 -0.10 -14.45
C TYR A 52 -8.57 -1.24 -14.02
N LEU A 53 -8.26 -1.32 -12.72
CA LEU A 53 -7.39 -2.37 -12.17
C LEU A 53 -8.00 -3.77 -12.35
N LYS A 54 -9.31 -3.93 -12.08
CA LYS A 54 -10.02 -5.20 -12.30
C LYS A 54 -10.00 -5.65 -13.76
N LYS A 55 -10.16 -4.72 -14.72
CA LYS A 55 -10.05 -5.01 -16.16
C LYS A 55 -8.65 -5.50 -16.57
N GLN A 56 -7.62 -5.14 -15.81
CA GLN A 56 -6.26 -5.64 -16.00
C GLN A 56 -6.01 -7.00 -15.29
N GLY A 57 -7.04 -7.63 -14.71
CA GLY A 57 -6.92 -8.90 -13.99
C GLY A 57 -6.31 -8.77 -12.60
N ILE A 58 -6.28 -7.54 -12.03
CA ILE A 58 -5.74 -7.29 -10.70
C ILE A 58 -6.86 -7.44 -9.67
N ASP A 59 -6.63 -8.24 -8.63
CA ASP A 59 -7.49 -8.31 -7.46
C ASP A 59 -7.30 -7.04 -6.61
N VAL A 60 -8.38 -6.31 -6.34
CA VAL A 60 -8.36 -4.99 -5.70
C VAL A 60 -9.12 -5.03 -4.38
N ARG A 61 -8.44 -4.63 -3.30
CA ARG A 61 -9.02 -4.44 -1.97
C ARG A 61 -8.94 -2.96 -1.59
N VAL A 62 -10.08 -2.36 -1.23
CA VAL A 62 -10.17 -1.01 -0.69
C VAL A 62 -10.61 -1.15 0.77
N LEU A 63 -9.73 -0.80 1.70
CA LEU A 63 -9.89 -1.04 3.13
C LEU A 63 -9.39 0.18 3.91
N GLN A 64 -9.83 0.31 5.16
CA GLN A 64 -9.20 1.23 6.11
C GLN A 64 -7.73 0.82 6.33
N THR A 65 -6.83 1.79 6.48
CA THR A 65 -5.38 1.58 6.43
C THR A 65 -4.85 0.50 7.38
N GLU A 66 -5.33 0.38 8.61
CA GLU A 66 -4.85 -0.66 9.53
C GLU A 66 -5.23 -2.06 9.04
N GLN A 67 -6.47 -2.21 8.56
CA GLN A 67 -6.95 -3.45 7.93
C GLN A 67 -6.19 -3.74 6.64
N ALA A 68 -5.92 -2.71 5.82
CA ALA A 68 -5.16 -2.82 4.59
C ALA A 68 -3.73 -3.31 4.85
N VAL A 69 -3.06 -2.77 5.88
CA VAL A 69 -1.70 -3.19 6.27
C VAL A 69 -1.70 -4.65 6.75
N LYS A 70 -2.68 -5.04 7.57
CA LYS A 70 -2.82 -6.42 8.03
C LYS A 70 -3.02 -7.40 6.88
N GLU A 71 -3.92 -7.09 5.96
CA GLU A 71 -4.20 -7.91 4.78
C GLU A 71 -2.99 -7.97 3.84
N TYR A 72 -2.33 -6.83 3.60
CA TYR A 72 -1.12 -6.75 2.79
C TYR A 72 -0.01 -7.64 3.35
N ASN A 73 0.31 -7.53 4.65
CA ASN A 73 1.35 -8.37 5.27
C ASN A 73 0.97 -9.86 5.26
N ALA A 74 -0.31 -10.20 5.41
CA ALA A 74 -0.77 -11.59 5.28
C ALA A 74 -0.53 -12.16 3.87
N LEU A 75 -0.75 -11.35 2.83
CA LEU A 75 -0.46 -11.72 1.43
C LEU A 75 1.05 -11.83 1.17
N VAL A 76 1.85 -10.90 1.72
CA VAL A 76 3.33 -10.96 1.65
C VAL A 76 3.83 -12.26 2.29
N ALA A 77 3.34 -12.63 3.47
CA ALA A 77 3.74 -13.86 4.17
C ALA A 77 3.40 -15.14 3.40
N GLN A 78 2.33 -15.11 2.58
CA GLN A 78 1.96 -16.20 1.67
C GLN A 78 2.79 -16.23 0.38
N GLY A 79 3.71 -15.27 0.19
CA GLY A 79 4.51 -15.15 -1.03
C GLY A 79 3.77 -14.55 -2.23
N VAL A 80 2.59 -13.96 -2.01
CA VAL A 80 1.80 -13.32 -3.07
C VAL A 80 2.50 -12.04 -3.52
N ARG A 81 2.51 -11.80 -4.83
CA ARG A 81 2.97 -10.54 -5.40
C ARG A 81 1.91 -9.47 -5.20
N VAL A 82 2.03 -8.72 -4.12
CA VAL A 82 1.08 -7.69 -3.71
C VAL A 82 1.71 -6.29 -3.79
N GLY A 83 0.91 -5.32 -4.21
CA GLY A 83 1.25 -3.90 -4.12
C GLY A 83 0.14 -3.15 -3.38
N GLY A 84 0.44 -1.95 -2.91
CA GLY A 84 -0.52 -1.17 -2.14
C GLY A 84 -0.16 0.31 -2.07
N VAL A 85 -1.18 1.13 -1.82
CA VAL A 85 -1.08 2.56 -1.60
C VAL A 85 -1.76 2.85 -0.26
N PHE A 86 -1.03 3.44 0.68
CA PHE A 86 -1.45 3.57 2.07
C PHE A 86 -1.41 5.03 2.52
N HIS A 87 -2.52 5.49 3.10
CA HIS A 87 -2.65 6.79 3.74
C HIS A 87 -2.74 6.60 5.26
N SER A 88 -1.83 7.20 6.01
CA SER A 88 -1.60 6.97 7.44
C SER A 88 -2.30 7.97 8.37
N THR A 89 -3.04 8.91 7.79
CA THR A 89 -3.80 9.94 8.52
C THR A 89 -5.25 9.94 8.05
N CYS A 90 -6.12 10.67 8.74
CA CYS A 90 -7.45 11.05 8.25
C CYS A 90 -7.52 12.57 8.18
#